data_AF-A0A1V5YK53-F1
#
_entry.id   AF-A0A1V5YK53-F1
#
_cell.length_a   1.000
_cell.length_b   1.000
_cell.length_c   1.000
_cell.angle_alpha   90.00
_cell.angle_beta   90.00
_cell.angle_gamma   90.00
#
_symmetry.space_group_name_H-M   'P 1'
#
loop_
_entity.id
_entity.type
_entity.pdbx_description
1 polymer ?
#
loop_
_entity_poly.entity_id
_entity_poly.type
_entity_poly.pdbx_seq_one_letter_code
_entity_poly.pdbx_strand_id
1 'polypeptide(L)'
;MTWRRVDLHIHTLASQMCYQQPNTTYLKILQKAEEKGLDIIALTDHNTVAGIDAIRSRIEELELLERLKRLRDDERRELEDYRRLGRKMLILPGFEFTATLGFHILGIFPPETPVRELEHLLLNLRIPADRLDQGSSEVGATVDVITAYRTIAEAGGLVIAAHADSTHGVAMRGFDFGGQTKIAYTQDPNLHALEVTDLMESGRRTTASFYDGSKPEYPRRMHCIQGSDAHRLDRDPRDKHSLGIGDRVTEIDLPEVSFEALKAVFLGKDFTRTRPYQPALAVDYVRAAQERGPTIVQSFHDGFSRQGGRLQAILRDVVAFANTNGGTLYVGASAKKGSQVSGVDRPDEASRVVADAVGRAVAPPLDVDIDQLKSQGKTVLRVTVPKGDNPPYALDGVEVYIRQEAETSRAMRDEIVQLVRKSIVGAPSAQAAPAAQAAAAPATVAKPPAVAAAPADEHLIPPPRTGVEIVEVTEREGTKYYTVRDLRNRNVVQNVTRMSARRLWRYAITENESAPVQEDKVTWRGSIGLVKAYRRAGRKFYDMAQRGSDGHLHLYYGVTDDGIHGDWKQFVAQPQ
;
A
#
# COMPACT_ATOMS: atom_id res chain seq x y z
N MET A 1 -20.45 13.21 -0.20
CA MET A 1 -19.04 13.01 0.18
C MET A 1 -18.29 12.77 -1.11
N THR A 2 -17.36 13.67 -1.41
CA THR A 2 -16.58 13.70 -2.65
C THR A 2 -15.16 14.08 -2.29
N TRP A 3 -14.19 13.37 -2.86
CA TRP A 3 -12.78 13.72 -2.73
C TRP A 3 -12.50 15.02 -3.46
N ARG A 4 -11.98 16.01 -2.74
CA ARG A 4 -11.60 17.33 -3.24
C ARG A 4 -10.11 17.51 -3.16
N ARG A 5 -9.53 18.13 -4.20
CA ARG A 5 -8.10 18.44 -4.25
C ARG A 5 -7.83 19.78 -3.62
N VAL A 6 -6.92 19.78 -2.65
CA VAL A 6 -6.66 20.92 -1.78
C VAL A 6 -5.16 21.20 -1.75
N ASP A 7 -4.79 22.46 -1.98
CA ASP A 7 -3.44 22.97 -1.76
C ASP A 7 -3.49 24.19 -0.83
N LEU A 8 -3.02 24.01 0.41
CA LEU A 8 -3.17 24.98 1.48
C LEU A 8 -1.93 25.85 1.73
N HIS A 9 -0.89 25.69 0.91
CA HIS A 9 0.37 26.39 1.09
C HIS A 9 0.89 26.90 -0.26
N ILE A 10 0.47 28.10 -0.64
CA ILE A 10 0.84 28.74 -1.91
C ILE A 10 1.25 30.19 -1.64
N HIS A 11 2.43 30.57 -2.14
CA HIS A 11 2.90 31.94 -2.11
C HIS A 11 2.51 32.68 -3.38
N THR A 12 2.36 33.99 -3.25
CA THR A 12 2.08 34.92 -4.34
C THR A 12 3.23 35.91 -4.53
N LEU A 13 3.02 36.86 -5.44
CA LEU A 13 3.94 37.97 -5.70
C LEU A 13 4.17 38.86 -4.46
N ALA A 14 3.28 38.79 -3.47
CA ALA A 14 3.42 39.53 -2.21
C ALA A 14 4.59 39.04 -1.36
N SER A 15 5.01 37.78 -1.53
CA SER A 15 6.25 37.24 -0.93
C SER A 15 7.48 37.70 -1.73
N GLN A 16 7.72 39.02 -1.75
CA GLN A 16 8.62 39.72 -2.68
C GLN A 16 10.07 39.22 -2.66
N MET A 17 10.53 38.67 -1.53
CA MET A 17 11.91 38.18 -1.39
C MET A 17 12.15 36.79 -1.97
N CYS A 18 11.10 35.97 -2.13
CA CYS A 18 11.23 34.55 -2.44
C CYS A 18 10.50 34.13 -3.72
N TYR A 19 9.58 34.94 -4.25
CA TYR A 19 8.86 34.61 -5.48
C TYR A 19 9.75 34.73 -6.72
N GLN A 20 10.01 33.62 -7.39
CA GLN A 20 11.10 33.51 -8.37
C GLN A 20 10.69 33.97 -9.80
N GLN A 21 9.43 34.37 -10.02
CA GLN A 21 8.89 34.75 -11.34
C GLN A 21 8.19 36.11 -11.32
N PRO A 22 8.92 37.23 -11.52
CA PRO A 22 8.38 38.59 -11.36
C PRO A 22 7.34 39.00 -12.42
N ASN A 23 7.28 38.33 -13.57
CA ASN A 23 6.32 38.64 -14.66
C ASN A 23 4.97 37.89 -14.53
N THR A 24 4.67 37.38 -13.34
CA THR A 24 3.41 36.66 -13.06
C THR A 24 2.34 37.66 -12.63
N THR A 25 1.07 37.33 -12.86
CA THR A 25 -0.07 38.08 -12.31
C THR A 25 -0.83 37.18 -11.35
N TYR A 26 -1.55 37.74 -10.39
CA TYR A 26 -2.39 36.96 -9.47
C TYR A 26 -3.41 36.09 -10.23
N LEU A 27 -3.97 36.60 -11.33
CA LEU A 27 -4.85 35.81 -12.20
C LEU A 27 -4.17 34.54 -12.74
N LYS A 28 -2.90 34.61 -13.16
CA LYS A 28 -2.17 33.44 -13.66
C LYS A 28 -1.96 32.37 -12.59
N ILE A 29 -1.75 32.76 -11.34
CA ILE A 29 -1.66 31.83 -10.19
C ILE A 29 -2.97 31.06 -10.06
N LEU A 30 -4.11 31.76 -10.11
CA LEU A 30 -5.44 31.13 -10.02
C LEU A 30 -5.76 30.26 -11.25
N GLN A 31 -5.41 30.70 -12.46
CA GLN A 31 -5.56 29.91 -13.68
C GLN A 31 -4.71 28.64 -13.61
N LYS A 32 -3.50 28.72 -13.05
CA LYS A 32 -2.64 27.55 -12.88
C LYS A 32 -3.22 26.54 -11.89
N ALA A 33 -3.77 27.01 -10.78
CA ALA A 33 -4.49 26.18 -9.82
C ALA A 33 -5.69 25.46 -10.49
N GLU A 34 -6.41 26.16 -11.37
CA GLU A 34 -7.48 25.56 -12.17
C GLU A 34 -6.96 24.49 -13.14
N GLU A 35 -5.88 24.75 -13.88
CA GLU A 35 -5.26 23.79 -14.81
C GLU A 35 -4.87 22.48 -14.10
N LYS A 36 -4.40 22.59 -12.85
CA LYS A 36 -4.05 21.45 -11.98
C LYS A 36 -5.28 20.74 -11.40
N GLY A 37 -6.48 21.33 -11.57
CA GLY A 37 -7.75 20.79 -11.10
C GLY A 37 -7.91 20.87 -9.58
N LEU A 38 -7.43 21.95 -8.96
CA LEU A 38 -7.61 22.20 -7.53
C LEU A 38 -9.04 22.71 -7.26
N ASP A 39 -9.67 22.18 -6.20
CA ASP A 39 -10.99 22.62 -5.74
C ASP A 39 -10.89 23.69 -4.65
N ILE A 40 -9.85 23.61 -3.80
CA ILE A 40 -9.60 24.54 -2.71
C ILE A 40 -8.13 24.95 -2.75
N ILE A 41 -7.90 26.26 -2.66
CA ILE A 41 -6.56 26.82 -2.49
C ILE A 41 -6.52 27.76 -1.28
N ALA A 42 -5.38 27.85 -0.61
CA ALA A 42 -5.10 28.93 0.33
C ALA A 42 -3.89 29.73 -0.15
N LEU A 43 -4.03 31.05 -0.11
CA LEU A 43 -2.91 31.98 -0.38
C LEU A 43 -2.29 32.31 0.98
N THR A 44 -1.04 31.91 1.19
CA THR A 44 -0.36 31.95 2.48
C THR A 44 0.99 32.63 2.33
N ASP A 45 0.97 33.92 2.01
CA ASP A 45 2.20 34.69 1.87
C ASP A 45 2.93 34.88 3.22
N HIS A 46 4.25 35.01 3.18
CA HIS A 46 5.08 35.16 4.39
C HIS A 46 4.74 36.44 5.14
N ASN A 47 4.16 36.35 6.34
CA ASN A 47 3.91 37.48 7.24
C ASN A 47 3.11 38.63 6.60
N THR A 48 2.36 38.37 5.52
CA THR A 48 1.58 39.36 4.79
C THR A 48 0.29 38.77 4.25
N VAL A 49 -0.70 39.64 4.04
CA VAL A 49 -1.96 39.32 3.35
C VAL A 49 -2.15 40.17 2.09
N ALA A 50 -1.10 40.87 1.64
CA ALA A 50 -1.17 41.75 0.47
C ALA A 50 -1.55 41.00 -0.81
N GLY A 51 -1.24 39.70 -0.92
CA GLY A 51 -1.63 38.88 -2.08
C GLY A 51 -3.14 38.73 -2.23
N ILE A 52 -3.84 38.41 -1.14
CA ILE A 52 -5.31 38.30 -1.17
C ILE A 52 -5.97 39.67 -1.28
N ASP A 53 -5.39 40.70 -0.64
CA ASP A 53 -5.89 42.07 -0.76
C ASP A 53 -5.81 42.58 -2.20
N ALA A 54 -4.69 42.35 -2.89
CA ALA A 54 -4.52 42.74 -4.29
C ALA A 54 -5.55 42.07 -5.21
N ILE A 55 -5.87 40.78 -4.97
CA ILE A 55 -6.91 40.07 -5.73
C ILE A 55 -8.28 40.68 -5.48
N ARG A 56 -8.66 40.89 -4.22
CA ARG A 56 -9.97 41.44 -3.85
C ARG A 56 -10.14 42.88 -4.33
N SER A 57 -9.15 43.73 -4.07
CA SER A 57 -9.12 45.12 -4.52
C SER A 57 -9.22 45.23 -6.04
N ARG A 58 -8.54 44.35 -6.79
CA ARG A 58 -8.65 44.30 -8.25
C ARG A 58 -10.04 43.90 -8.72
N ILE A 59 -10.67 42.91 -8.07
CA ILE A 59 -12.06 42.52 -8.38
C ILE A 59 -13.01 43.69 -8.10
N GLU A 60 -12.90 44.35 -6.94
CA GLU A 60 -13.74 45.49 -6.57
C GLU A 60 -13.59 46.67 -7.55
N GLU A 61 -12.36 46.97 -7.99
CA GLU A 61 -12.08 47.98 -9.01
C GLU A 61 -12.78 47.65 -10.33
N LEU A 62 -12.64 46.41 -10.81
CA LEU A 62 -13.27 45.94 -12.04
C LEU A 62 -14.81 45.98 -11.94
N GLU A 63 -15.38 45.61 -10.80
CA GLU A 63 -16.82 45.71 -10.56
C GLU A 63 -17.33 47.15 -10.47
N LEU A 64 -16.51 48.06 -9.94
CA LEU A 64 -16.81 49.49 -9.96
C LEU A 64 -16.82 50.01 -11.41
N LEU A 65 -15.82 49.66 -12.22
CA LEU A 65 -15.75 50.05 -13.63
C LEU A 65 -16.92 49.48 -14.46
N GLU A 66 -17.35 48.25 -14.16
CA GLU A 66 -18.55 47.63 -14.74
C GLU A 66 -19.81 48.44 -14.40
N ARG A 67 -20.02 48.76 -13.12
CA ARG A 67 -21.15 49.58 -12.65
C ARG A 67 -21.18 50.97 -13.28
N LEU A 68 -20.00 51.58 -13.45
CA LEU A 68 -19.84 52.88 -14.11
C LEU A 68 -19.95 52.81 -15.64
N LYS A 69 -20.11 51.61 -16.22
CA LYS A 69 -20.13 51.35 -17.67
C LYS A 69 -18.88 51.88 -18.39
N ARG A 70 -17.73 51.87 -17.70
CA ARG A 70 -16.42 52.33 -18.21
C ARG A 70 -15.42 51.18 -18.42
N LEU A 71 -15.89 49.95 -18.26
CA LEU A 71 -15.09 48.74 -18.38
C LEU A 71 -14.65 48.50 -19.83
N ARG A 72 -13.34 48.32 -20.03
CA ARG A 72 -12.76 47.97 -21.33
C ARG A 72 -12.95 46.46 -21.63
N ASP A 73 -12.73 46.07 -22.88
CA ASP A 73 -12.95 44.68 -23.33
C ASP A 73 -11.96 43.69 -22.70
N ASP A 74 -10.73 44.11 -22.42
CA ASP A 74 -9.71 43.33 -21.72
C ASP A 74 -10.07 43.17 -20.23
N GLU A 75 -10.46 44.26 -19.57
CA GLU A 75 -10.91 44.27 -18.17
C GLU A 75 -12.19 43.44 -17.95
N ARG A 76 -13.08 43.42 -18.95
CA ARG A 76 -14.27 42.55 -18.93
C ARG A 76 -13.90 41.08 -18.88
N ARG A 77 -12.97 40.65 -19.74
CA ARG A 77 -12.50 39.25 -19.76
C ARG A 77 -11.81 38.88 -18.45
N GLU A 78 -11.01 39.79 -17.90
CA GLU A 78 -10.35 39.62 -16.61
C GLU A 78 -11.37 39.40 -15.47
N LEU A 79 -12.40 40.25 -15.39
CA LEU A 79 -13.46 40.12 -14.39
C LEU A 79 -14.28 38.83 -14.55
N GLU A 80 -14.59 38.46 -15.79
CA GLU A 80 -15.27 37.19 -16.11
C GLU A 80 -14.44 35.99 -15.65
N ASP A 81 -13.13 36.00 -15.85
CA ASP A 81 -12.23 34.96 -15.38
C ASP A 81 -12.18 34.88 -13.85
N TYR A 82 -12.05 36.00 -13.14
CA TYR A 82 -12.12 36.00 -11.67
C TYR A 82 -13.46 35.42 -11.16
N ARG A 83 -14.59 35.84 -11.74
CA ARG A 83 -15.93 35.32 -11.40
C ARG A 83 -16.07 33.83 -11.73
N ARG A 84 -15.44 33.36 -12.80
CA ARG A 84 -15.44 31.95 -13.22
C ARG A 84 -14.61 31.10 -12.27
N LEU A 85 -13.41 31.57 -11.91
CA LEU A 85 -12.49 30.91 -10.97
C LEU A 85 -13.09 30.84 -9.57
N GLY A 86 -13.65 31.94 -9.05
CA GLY A 86 -14.30 31.98 -7.74
C GLY A 86 -15.55 31.10 -7.63
N ARG A 87 -16.22 30.76 -8.75
CA ARG A 87 -17.32 29.79 -8.78
C ARG A 87 -16.86 28.33 -8.81
N LYS A 88 -15.66 28.09 -9.34
CA LYS A 88 -15.13 26.73 -9.55
C LYS A 88 -14.25 26.27 -8.38
N MET A 89 -13.58 27.21 -7.73
CA MET A 89 -12.57 26.98 -6.71
C MET A 89 -12.82 27.88 -5.50
N LEU A 90 -12.66 27.31 -4.30
CA LEU A 90 -12.68 28.06 -3.06
C LEU A 90 -11.28 28.63 -2.79
N ILE A 91 -11.17 29.96 -2.72
CA ILE A 91 -9.94 30.67 -2.42
C ILE A 91 -9.99 31.13 -0.96
N LEU A 92 -9.09 30.60 -0.14
CA LEU A 92 -9.01 30.91 1.28
C LEU A 92 -7.93 31.96 1.56
N PRO A 93 -8.24 33.04 2.31
CA PRO A 93 -7.23 33.93 2.82
C PRO A 93 -6.41 33.23 3.90
N GLY A 94 -5.10 33.42 3.86
CA GLY A 94 -4.20 32.97 4.90
C GLY A 94 -2.89 33.74 4.88
N PHE A 95 -1.99 33.35 5.77
CA PHE A 95 -0.61 33.82 5.81
C PHE A 95 0.26 32.70 6.38
N GLU A 96 1.55 32.73 6.04
CA GLU A 96 2.57 31.93 6.68
C GLU A 96 3.34 32.80 7.67
N PHE A 97 3.15 32.54 8.96
CA PHE A 97 3.77 33.30 10.03
C PHE A 97 5.09 32.67 10.46
N THR A 98 6.14 33.50 10.56
CA THR A 98 7.44 33.10 11.10
C THR A 98 7.52 33.38 12.61
N ALA A 99 7.38 32.33 13.42
CA ALA A 99 7.47 32.38 14.88
C ALA A 99 8.93 32.45 15.36
N THR A 100 9.12 32.66 16.68
CA THR A 100 10.45 32.65 17.30
C THR A 100 11.22 31.39 16.91
N LEU A 101 12.52 31.53 16.65
CA LEU A 101 13.43 30.46 16.15
C LEU A 101 13.25 30.11 14.67
N GLY A 102 12.45 30.88 13.92
CA GLY A 102 12.29 30.73 12.48
C GLY A 102 11.29 29.63 12.08
N PHE A 103 10.39 29.22 12.98
CA PHE A 103 9.39 28.20 12.64
C PHE A 103 8.25 28.80 11.85
N HIS A 104 7.79 28.09 10.82
CA HIS A 104 6.67 28.54 10.02
C HIS A 104 5.35 27.91 10.44
N ILE A 105 4.31 28.75 10.49
CA ILE A 105 2.96 28.38 10.93
C ILE A 105 1.96 28.98 9.95
N LEU A 106 1.10 28.17 9.36
CA LEU A 106 0.02 28.63 8.49
C LEU A 106 -1.21 28.97 9.32
N GLY A 107 -1.74 30.16 9.11
CA GLY A 107 -3.08 30.57 9.54
C GLY A 107 -3.99 30.70 8.33
N ILE A 108 -5.05 29.89 8.25
CA ILE A 108 -6.01 29.90 7.14
C ILE A 108 -7.39 30.27 7.67
N PHE A 109 -8.07 31.21 7.02
CA PHE A 109 -9.27 31.84 7.53
C PHE A 109 -10.47 31.66 6.58
N PRO A 110 -11.71 31.89 7.05
CA PRO A 110 -12.89 31.91 6.21
C PRO A 110 -12.74 32.88 5.01
N PRO A 111 -13.33 32.56 3.85
CA PRO A 111 -13.25 33.39 2.64
C PRO A 111 -13.86 34.79 2.81
N GLU A 112 -14.72 35.00 3.81
CA GLU A 112 -15.35 36.29 4.12
C GLU A 112 -14.54 37.15 5.10
N THR A 113 -13.42 36.63 5.61
CA THR A 113 -12.62 37.35 6.62
C THR A 113 -12.04 38.63 6.01
N PRO A 114 -12.25 39.81 6.61
CA PRO A 114 -11.75 41.07 6.08
C PRO A 114 -10.23 41.17 6.22
N VAL A 115 -9.58 41.78 5.23
CA VAL A 115 -8.11 41.93 5.19
C VAL A 115 -7.59 42.64 6.45
N ARG A 116 -8.29 43.68 6.90
CA ARG A 116 -7.94 44.45 8.11
C ARG A 116 -7.89 43.62 9.39
N GLU A 117 -8.75 42.60 9.50
CA GLU A 117 -8.74 41.71 10.66
C GLU A 117 -7.51 40.80 10.65
N LEU A 118 -7.11 40.34 9.46
CA LEU A 118 -5.88 39.57 9.28
C LEU A 118 -4.63 40.42 9.56
N GLU A 119 -4.59 41.66 9.08
CA GLU A 119 -3.50 42.61 9.39
C GLU A 119 -3.41 42.88 10.90
N HIS A 120 -4.54 43.12 11.55
CA HIS A 120 -4.60 43.31 13.00
C HIS A 120 -4.09 42.08 13.76
N LEU A 121 -4.37 40.88 13.26
CA LEU A 121 -3.86 39.65 13.82
C LEU A 121 -2.33 39.54 13.65
N LEU A 122 -1.79 39.87 12.48
CA LEU A 122 -0.34 39.90 12.25
C LEU A 122 0.37 40.92 13.18
N LEU A 123 -0.26 42.08 13.42
CA LEU A 123 0.23 43.07 14.40
C LEU A 123 0.21 42.51 15.83
N ASN A 124 -0.83 41.77 16.23
CA ASN A 124 -0.90 41.10 17.54
C ASN A 124 0.18 40.03 17.71
N LEU A 125 0.58 39.37 16.62
CA LEU A 125 1.71 38.44 16.57
C LEU A 125 3.09 39.14 16.59
N ARG A 126 3.10 40.48 16.80
CA ARG A 126 4.27 41.35 16.88
C ARG A 126 5.08 41.44 15.59
N ILE A 127 4.42 41.30 14.44
CA ILE A 127 5.06 41.62 13.17
C ILE A 127 5.13 43.15 13.04
N PRO A 128 6.32 43.73 12.79
CA PRO A 128 6.46 45.16 12.58
C PRO A 128 5.61 45.64 11.39
N ALA A 129 4.88 46.74 11.57
CA ALA A 129 3.96 47.26 10.55
C ALA A 129 4.67 47.59 9.22
N ASP A 130 5.94 48.01 9.28
CA ASP A 130 6.80 48.31 8.13
C ASP A 130 7.21 47.07 7.32
N ARG A 131 7.06 45.86 7.88
CA ARG A 131 7.37 44.59 7.21
C ARG A 131 6.14 43.84 6.69
N LEU A 132 4.94 44.24 7.09
CA LEU A 132 3.69 43.65 6.58
C LEU A 132 3.59 43.77 5.05
N ASP A 133 4.11 44.86 4.47
CA ASP A 133 4.05 45.08 3.02
C ASP A 133 5.14 44.33 2.23
N GLN A 134 6.18 43.84 2.90
CA GLN A 134 7.38 43.28 2.26
C GLN A 134 7.32 41.76 2.06
N GLY A 135 6.49 41.07 2.85
CA GLY A 135 6.32 39.62 2.73
C GLY A 135 7.61 38.82 3.01
N SER A 136 8.40 39.25 4.00
CA SER A 136 9.71 38.65 4.33
C SER A 136 9.58 37.54 5.38
N SER A 137 10.33 36.44 5.20
CA SER A 137 10.49 35.38 6.19
C SER A 137 11.47 35.74 7.32
N GLU A 138 12.29 36.77 7.14
CA GLU A 138 13.18 37.27 8.19
C GLU A 138 12.43 38.28 9.05
N VAL A 139 11.78 37.81 10.11
CA VAL A 139 11.16 38.68 11.11
C VAL A 139 11.90 38.50 12.43
N GLY A 140 12.13 39.61 13.16
CA GLY A 140 12.94 39.65 14.39
C GLY A 140 12.30 38.91 15.59
N ALA A 141 12.19 39.56 16.74
CA ALA A 141 11.63 38.95 17.95
C ALA A 141 10.09 38.82 17.87
N THR A 142 9.61 37.84 17.09
CA THR A 142 8.20 37.47 16.97
C THR A 142 7.73 36.61 18.14
N VAL A 143 6.42 36.36 18.25
CA VAL A 143 5.84 35.54 19.32
C VAL A 143 6.26 34.07 19.22
N ASP A 144 6.18 33.35 20.34
CA ASP A 144 6.42 31.92 20.40
C ASP A 144 5.34 31.11 19.67
N VAL A 145 5.69 29.88 19.30
CA VAL A 145 4.84 28.96 18.52
C VAL A 145 3.47 28.70 19.17
N ILE A 146 3.42 28.52 20.49
CA ILE A 146 2.19 28.18 21.22
C ILE A 146 1.26 29.40 21.27
N THR A 147 1.82 30.58 21.55
CA THR A 147 1.07 31.84 21.49
C THR A 147 0.53 32.10 20.10
N ALA A 148 1.29 31.81 19.04
CA ALA A 148 0.83 31.93 17.66
C ALA A 148 -0.35 30.99 17.38
N TYR A 149 -0.27 29.71 17.78
CA TYR A 149 -1.38 28.76 17.61
C TYR A 149 -2.65 29.22 18.31
N ARG A 150 -2.55 29.68 19.56
CA ARG A 150 -3.70 30.18 20.31
C ARG A 150 -4.32 31.40 19.64
N THR A 151 -3.50 32.38 19.27
CA THR A 151 -3.98 33.64 18.68
C THR A 151 -4.71 33.40 17.34
N ILE A 152 -4.18 32.52 16.49
CA ILE A 152 -4.80 32.18 15.20
C ILE A 152 -6.11 31.38 15.42
N ALA A 153 -6.11 30.41 16.35
CA ALA A 153 -7.29 29.60 16.63
C ALA A 153 -8.43 30.43 17.26
N GLU A 154 -8.11 31.36 18.17
CA GLU A 154 -9.07 32.28 18.79
C GLU A 154 -9.73 33.21 17.76
N ALA A 155 -8.99 33.62 16.73
CA ALA A 155 -9.52 34.37 15.59
C ALA A 155 -10.34 33.50 14.60
N GLY A 156 -10.61 32.24 14.93
CA GLY A 156 -11.41 31.34 14.11
C GLY A 156 -10.65 30.70 12.94
N GLY A 157 -9.34 30.93 12.82
CA GLY A 157 -8.49 30.35 11.80
C GLY A 157 -8.20 28.86 12.02
N LEU A 158 -7.80 28.19 10.94
CA LEU A 158 -7.20 26.88 10.94
C LEU A 158 -5.68 27.04 11.12
N VAL A 159 -5.12 26.32 12.09
CA VAL A 159 -3.69 26.37 12.42
C VAL A 159 -3.01 25.12 11.90
N ILE A 160 -2.05 25.29 11.00
CA ILE A 160 -1.26 24.19 10.43
C ILE A 160 0.22 24.49 10.67
N ALA A 161 0.98 23.52 11.17
CA ALA A 161 2.44 23.68 11.20
C ALA A 161 3.00 23.40 9.80
N ALA A 162 3.61 24.42 9.18
CA ALA A 162 4.15 24.32 7.83
C ALA A 162 5.34 23.36 7.80
N HIS A 163 5.43 22.59 6.71
CA HIS A 163 6.55 21.68 6.36
C HIS A 163 7.31 21.16 7.59
N ALA A 164 6.60 20.51 8.52
CA ALA A 164 7.04 20.26 9.88
C ALA A 164 8.34 19.43 9.98
N ASP A 165 8.65 18.66 8.94
CA ASP A 165 9.84 17.82 8.78
C ASP A 165 11.03 18.49 8.06
N SER A 166 10.91 19.77 7.66
CA SER A 166 11.92 20.54 6.91
C SER A 166 12.67 21.57 7.77
N THR A 167 13.63 22.33 7.19
CA THR A 167 14.55 23.27 7.86
C THR A 167 13.91 24.41 8.67
N HIS A 168 12.60 24.67 8.52
CA HIS A 168 11.84 25.64 9.33
C HIS A 168 10.61 25.00 10.00
N GLY A 169 10.59 23.67 10.08
CA GLY A 169 9.50 22.88 10.64
C GLY A 169 9.64 22.61 12.13
N VAL A 170 8.52 22.66 12.85
CA VAL A 170 8.43 22.39 14.30
C VAL A 170 8.76 20.93 14.69
N ALA A 171 8.82 20.02 13.71
CA ALA A 171 9.06 18.59 13.91
C ALA A 171 10.40 18.09 13.34
N MET A 172 11.36 18.98 13.06
CA MET A 172 12.70 18.62 12.57
C MET A 172 13.38 17.50 13.35
N ARG A 173 14.17 16.69 12.64
CA ARG A 173 15.05 15.66 13.21
C ARG A 173 16.48 16.19 13.22
N GLY A 174 17.07 16.39 14.40
CA GLY A 174 18.48 16.77 14.56
C GLY A 174 18.76 18.19 15.02
N PHE A 175 17.73 18.95 15.42
CA PHE A 175 17.91 20.21 16.14
C PHE A 175 17.95 19.94 17.66
N ASP A 176 18.84 20.60 18.39
CA ASP A 176 19.09 20.41 19.84
C ASP A 176 17.97 20.97 20.76
N PHE A 177 16.70 20.76 20.39
CA PHE A 177 15.59 21.03 21.29
C PHE A 177 15.29 19.80 22.14
N GLY A 178 15.12 20.02 23.45
CA GLY A 178 14.68 18.98 24.37
C GLY A 178 13.36 18.36 23.90
N GLY A 179 13.24 17.02 24.00
CA GLY A 179 12.08 16.28 23.49
C GLY A 179 10.72 16.79 23.99
N GLN A 180 10.68 17.45 25.15
CA GLN A 180 9.49 18.08 25.73
C GLN A 180 8.95 19.24 24.89
N THR A 181 9.83 20.10 24.34
CA THR A 181 9.42 21.25 23.51
C THR A 181 8.77 20.78 22.21
N LYS A 182 9.31 19.71 21.61
CA LYS A 182 8.76 19.12 20.39
C LYS A 182 7.37 18.51 20.62
N ILE A 183 7.17 17.83 21.76
CA ILE A 183 5.86 17.31 22.15
C ILE A 183 4.89 18.48 22.35
N ALA A 184 5.30 19.54 23.06
CA ALA A 184 4.45 20.70 23.29
C ALA A 184 3.99 21.36 21.98
N TYR A 185 4.88 21.55 21.00
CA TYR A 185 4.51 22.16 19.72
C TYR A 185 3.63 21.24 18.85
N THR A 186 3.93 19.94 18.79
CA THR A 186 3.23 19.01 17.88
C THR A 186 1.93 18.44 18.44
N GLN A 187 1.70 18.55 19.75
CA GLN A 187 0.51 18.02 20.42
C GLN A 187 -0.39 19.12 21.00
N ASP A 188 -0.08 20.40 20.77
CA ASP A 188 -0.86 21.54 21.27
C ASP A 188 -2.33 21.46 20.81
N PRO A 189 -3.33 21.61 21.70
CA PRO A 189 -4.75 21.53 21.35
C PRO A 189 -5.20 22.44 20.20
N ASN A 190 -4.55 23.60 20.02
CA ASN A 190 -4.90 24.58 18.99
C ASN A 190 -4.28 24.25 17.62
N LEU A 191 -3.34 23.31 17.55
CA LEU A 191 -2.80 22.81 16.30
C LEU A 191 -3.79 21.83 15.65
N HIS A 192 -4.16 22.08 14.39
CA HIS A 192 -5.20 21.32 13.68
C HIS A 192 -4.62 20.26 12.73
N ALA A 193 -3.53 20.58 12.02
CA ALA A 193 -2.85 19.64 11.14
C ALA A 193 -1.34 19.91 11.08
N LEU A 194 -0.60 18.92 10.61
CA LEU A 194 0.83 18.99 10.31
C LEU A 194 1.01 18.89 8.80
N GLU A 195 1.59 19.90 8.19
CA GLU A 195 2.08 19.77 6.82
C GLU A 195 3.42 19.02 6.84
N VAL A 196 3.55 18.01 6.00
CA VAL A 196 4.72 17.13 5.95
C VAL A 196 5.15 16.90 4.50
N THR A 197 6.46 16.82 4.28
CA THR A 197 7.01 16.64 2.93
C THR A 197 7.18 15.16 2.54
N ASP A 198 7.18 14.26 3.52
CA ASP A 198 7.43 12.82 3.38
C ASP A 198 6.18 11.93 3.30
N LEU A 199 4.97 12.51 3.19
CA LEU A 199 3.70 11.74 3.26
C LEU A 199 3.48 10.80 2.04
N MET A 200 4.26 10.96 0.97
CA MET A 200 4.30 10.00 -0.15
C MET A 200 5.31 8.86 0.03
N GLU A 201 6.20 8.94 1.02
CA GLU A 201 7.20 7.90 1.25
C GLU A 201 6.60 6.70 1.99
N SER A 202 7.02 5.49 1.62
CA SER A 202 6.58 4.26 2.30
C SER A 202 7.69 3.74 3.21
N GLY A 203 7.51 3.83 4.53
CA GLY A 203 8.44 3.28 5.52
C GLY A 203 8.02 3.52 6.97
N ARG A 204 8.61 2.77 7.92
CA ARG A 204 8.36 2.91 9.38
C ARG A 204 8.91 4.21 9.99
N ARG A 205 9.56 5.06 9.18
CA ARG A 205 10.22 6.30 9.64
C ARG A 205 9.55 7.56 9.09
N THR A 206 8.38 7.46 8.46
CA THR A 206 7.66 8.65 7.97
C THR A 206 7.04 9.44 9.11
N THR A 207 6.86 10.74 8.89
CA THR A 207 6.28 11.66 9.86
C THR A 207 4.82 11.31 10.16
N ALA A 208 4.07 10.86 9.14
CA ALA A 208 2.71 10.36 9.31
C ALA A 208 2.62 9.11 10.22
N SER A 209 3.57 8.17 10.10
CA SER A 209 3.64 7.01 11.00
C SER A 209 4.13 7.37 12.42
N PHE A 210 4.80 8.50 12.57
CA PHE A 210 5.30 8.96 13.86
C PHE A 210 4.19 9.61 14.71
N TYR A 211 3.27 10.34 14.07
CA TYR A 211 2.15 11.04 14.72
C TYR A 211 0.80 10.31 14.57
N ASP A 212 0.84 8.98 14.48
CA ASP A 212 -0.35 8.13 14.34
C ASP A 212 -1.05 7.83 15.68
N GLY A 213 -0.49 8.29 16.81
CA GLY A 213 -1.01 8.03 18.16
C GLY A 213 -0.52 6.73 18.79
N SER A 214 0.32 5.94 18.11
CA SER A 214 0.85 4.67 18.64
C SER A 214 1.94 4.86 19.70
N LYS A 215 2.55 6.04 19.76
CA LYS A 215 3.65 6.36 20.68
C LYS A 215 3.13 6.96 21.98
N PRO A 216 3.54 6.44 23.15
CA PRO A 216 3.11 6.99 24.44
C PRO A 216 3.41 8.48 24.61
N GLU A 217 4.51 8.98 24.03
CA GLU A 217 4.89 10.40 24.11
C GLU A 217 4.10 11.31 23.16
N TYR A 218 3.40 10.74 22.17
CA TYR A 218 2.60 11.46 21.16
C TYR A 218 1.20 10.81 21.05
N PRO A 219 0.37 10.87 22.10
CA PRO A 219 -0.90 10.15 22.17
C PRO A 219 -1.98 10.73 21.27
N ARG A 220 -1.88 12.01 20.88
CA ARG A 220 -2.84 12.65 19.97
C ARG A 220 -2.41 12.39 18.54
N ARG A 221 -3.21 11.58 17.85
CA ARG A 221 -3.10 11.39 16.40
C ARG A 221 -3.37 12.71 15.68
N MET A 222 -2.48 13.08 14.77
CA MET A 222 -2.55 14.33 14.01
C MET A 222 -2.94 14.07 12.55
N HIS A 223 -3.65 15.02 11.93
CA HIS A 223 -3.84 15.00 10.48
C HIS A 223 -2.54 15.43 9.80
N CYS A 224 -1.99 14.59 8.93
CA CYS A 224 -0.84 14.91 8.13
C CYS A 224 -1.27 15.26 6.71
N ILE A 225 -0.90 16.45 6.24
CA ILE A 225 -1.23 16.97 4.91
C ILE A 225 0.02 17.38 4.15
N GLN A 226 -0.13 17.72 2.87
CA GLN A 226 0.93 18.29 2.02
C GLN A 226 0.39 19.53 1.33
N GLY A 227 1.21 20.56 1.23
CA GLY A 227 1.06 21.70 0.32
C GLY A 227 2.25 21.79 -0.63
N SER A 228 2.07 22.58 -1.68
CA SER A 228 3.10 22.78 -2.70
C SER A 228 4.24 23.69 -2.24
N ASP A 229 4.00 24.57 -1.25
CA ASP A 229 4.95 25.60 -0.82
C ASP A 229 5.50 26.37 -2.04
N ALA A 230 4.58 26.68 -2.97
CA ALA A 230 4.92 27.09 -4.31
C ALA A 230 5.33 28.56 -4.36
N HIS A 231 6.58 28.80 -4.77
CA HIS A 231 7.16 30.13 -5.01
C HIS A 231 7.26 30.49 -6.50
N ARG A 232 6.57 29.71 -7.36
CA ARG A 232 6.58 29.77 -8.83
C ARG A 232 5.37 29.05 -9.42
N LEU A 233 5.03 29.37 -10.66
CA LEU A 233 3.90 28.73 -11.35
C LEU A 233 4.16 27.26 -11.71
N ASP A 234 5.32 26.98 -12.28
CA ASP A 234 5.71 25.67 -12.80
C ASP A 234 6.95 25.16 -12.08
N ARG A 235 7.01 23.86 -11.84
CA ARG A 235 8.17 23.19 -11.25
C ARG A 235 9.47 23.55 -11.95
N ASP A 236 10.55 23.72 -11.20
CA ASP A 236 11.86 23.80 -11.84
C ASP A 236 12.26 22.44 -12.44
N PRO A 237 12.59 22.35 -13.74
CA PRO A 237 13.08 21.11 -14.34
C PRO A 237 14.50 20.74 -13.85
N ARG A 238 15.26 21.68 -13.27
CA ARG A 238 16.64 21.49 -12.81
C ARG A 238 16.74 21.22 -11.31
N ASP A 239 15.81 21.75 -10.52
CA ASP A 239 15.75 21.53 -9.07
C ASP A 239 14.48 20.79 -8.67
N LYS A 240 14.66 19.57 -8.16
CA LYS A 240 13.54 18.71 -7.73
C LYS A 240 12.83 19.23 -6.48
N HIS A 241 13.47 20.10 -5.69
CA HIS A 241 12.92 20.67 -4.45
C HIS A 241 12.13 21.95 -4.70
N SER A 242 12.35 22.64 -5.82
CA SER A 242 11.61 23.83 -6.22
C SER A 242 10.28 23.46 -6.92
N LEU A 243 9.22 23.36 -6.12
CA LEU A 243 7.88 22.97 -6.56
C LEU A 243 7.11 24.13 -7.19
N GLY A 244 6.21 23.82 -8.11
CA GLY A 244 5.20 24.74 -8.63
C GLY A 244 3.83 24.52 -8.01
N ILE A 245 2.89 25.43 -8.31
CA ILE A 245 1.51 25.37 -7.82
C ILE A 245 0.88 24.01 -8.15
N GLY A 246 0.33 23.35 -7.13
CA GLY A 246 -0.34 22.05 -7.27
C GLY A 246 0.57 20.87 -7.61
N ASP A 247 1.88 20.96 -7.35
CA ASP A 247 2.79 19.81 -7.46
C ASP A 247 2.71 18.84 -6.28
N ARG A 248 2.35 19.34 -5.09
CA ARG A 248 1.93 18.55 -3.93
C ARG A 248 0.53 18.98 -3.54
N VAL A 249 -0.35 18.02 -3.39
CA VAL A 249 -1.77 18.26 -3.17
C VAL A 249 -2.27 17.23 -2.15
N THR A 250 -3.21 17.64 -1.32
CA THR A 250 -3.93 16.75 -0.41
C THR A 250 -5.33 16.52 -0.95
N GLU A 251 -5.78 15.27 -0.97
CA GLU A 251 -7.20 14.95 -1.19
C GLU A 251 -7.93 14.86 0.14
N ILE A 252 -9.04 15.58 0.25
CA ILE A 252 -9.88 15.61 1.45
C ILE A 252 -11.30 15.24 1.06
N ASP A 253 -11.89 14.27 1.77
CA ASP A 253 -13.29 13.88 1.55
C ASP A 253 -14.23 14.85 2.26
N LEU A 254 -14.93 15.66 1.48
CA LEU A 254 -15.81 16.73 1.97
C LEU A 254 -17.26 16.50 1.50
N PRO A 255 -18.27 16.81 2.33
CA PRO A 255 -19.66 16.86 1.89
C PRO A 255 -19.90 18.01 0.90
N GLU A 256 -19.24 19.15 1.13
CA GLU A 256 -19.32 20.38 0.33
C GLU A 256 -17.98 21.12 0.36
N VAL A 257 -17.76 22.00 -0.62
CA VAL A 257 -16.55 22.81 -0.72
C VAL A 257 -16.74 24.09 0.12
N SER A 258 -16.52 24.00 1.43
CA SER A 258 -16.62 25.12 2.36
C SER A 258 -15.50 25.11 3.40
N PHE A 259 -15.16 26.29 3.94
CA PHE A 259 -14.17 26.41 5.01
C PHE A 259 -14.62 25.66 6.27
N GLU A 260 -15.91 25.69 6.59
CA GLU A 260 -16.47 24.99 7.74
C GLU A 260 -16.33 23.47 7.60
N ALA A 261 -16.61 22.92 6.41
CA ALA A 261 -16.41 21.50 6.14
C ALA A 261 -14.93 21.09 6.25
N LEU A 262 -14.02 21.92 5.74
CA LEU A 262 -12.57 21.71 5.85
C LEU A 262 -12.12 21.70 7.33
N LYS A 263 -12.54 22.72 8.09
CA LYS A 263 -12.24 22.85 9.52
C LYS A 263 -12.80 21.68 10.32
N ALA A 264 -14.02 21.22 10.00
CA ALA A 264 -14.65 20.06 10.63
C ALA A 264 -13.87 18.75 10.41
N VAL A 265 -13.25 18.56 9.24
CA VAL A 265 -12.38 17.39 9.00
C VAL A 265 -11.16 17.43 9.90
N PHE A 266 -10.46 18.57 9.96
CA PHE A 266 -9.24 18.70 10.75
C PHE A 266 -9.49 18.68 12.27
N LEU A 267 -10.63 19.17 12.74
CA LEU A 267 -11.07 19.00 14.13
C LEU A 267 -11.59 17.59 14.43
N GLY A 268 -12.04 16.88 13.41
CA GLY A 268 -12.56 15.52 13.51
C GLY A 268 -11.47 14.49 13.81
N LYS A 269 -11.90 13.35 14.37
CA LYS A 269 -11.02 12.19 14.64
C LYS A 269 -11.02 11.16 13.50
N ASP A 270 -11.63 11.49 12.37
CA ASP A 270 -11.69 10.62 11.21
C ASP A 270 -10.53 10.94 10.24
N PHE A 271 -9.41 10.29 10.51
CA PHE A 271 -8.18 10.41 9.72
C PHE A 271 -8.23 9.65 8.39
N THR A 272 -9.33 8.96 8.08
CA THR A 272 -9.49 8.28 6.78
C THR A 272 -9.94 9.23 5.67
N ARG A 273 -10.37 10.43 6.05
CA ARG A 273 -10.88 11.47 5.15
C ARG A 273 -9.80 12.37 4.56
N THR A 274 -8.53 12.15 4.90
CA THR A 274 -7.38 12.86 4.35
C THR A 274 -6.40 11.86 3.74
N ARG A 275 -5.94 12.13 2.52
CA ARG A 275 -4.91 11.32 1.86
C ARG A 275 -4.07 12.18 0.94
N PRO A 276 -2.80 11.83 0.69
CA PRO A 276 -2.03 12.53 -0.33
C PRO A 276 -2.65 12.33 -1.71
N TYR A 277 -2.75 13.41 -2.49
CA TYR A 277 -3.06 13.28 -3.90
C TYR A 277 -1.88 12.60 -4.57
N GLN A 278 -2.14 11.40 -5.07
CA GLN A 278 -1.26 10.80 -6.05
C GLN A 278 -1.83 11.23 -7.40
N PRO A 279 -1.13 12.10 -8.16
CA PRO A 279 -1.43 12.18 -9.58
C PRO A 279 -1.46 10.73 -10.07
N ALA A 280 -2.37 10.40 -10.98
CA ALA A 280 -2.31 9.14 -11.68
C ALA A 280 -1.06 9.07 -12.60
N LEU A 281 0.13 9.43 -12.10
CA LEU A 281 1.34 8.67 -12.34
C LEU A 281 1.02 7.26 -11.91
N ALA A 282 0.62 6.46 -12.90
CA ALA A 282 0.42 5.03 -12.79
C ALA A 282 1.48 4.46 -11.85
N VAL A 283 1.10 4.17 -10.59
CA VAL A 283 1.84 3.20 -9.81
C VAL A 283 1.79 1.96 -10.68
N ASP A 284 2.94 1.64 -11.25
CA ASP A 284 3.04 0.52 -12.17
C ASP A 284 2.95 -0.75 -11.33
N TYR A 285 1.71 -1.12 -10.96
CA TYR A 285 1.41 -2.29 -10.15
C TYR A 285 1.97 -3.56 -10.82
N VAL A 286 2.09 -3.55 -12.15
CA VAL A 286 2.74 -4.62 -12.92
C VAL A 286 4.24 -4.66 -12.60
N ARG A 287 4.93 -3.52 -12.57
CA ARG A 287 6.36 -3.44 -12.19
C ARG A 287 6.60 -3.84 -10.75
N ALA A 288 5.78 -3.36 -9.82
CA ALA A 288 5.86 -3.76 -8.41
C ALA A 288 5.64 -5.28 -8.25
N ALA A 289 4.72 -5.85 -9.03
CA ALA A 289 4.52 -7.29 -9.09
C ALA A 289 5.73 -8.02 -9.69
N GLN A 290 6.31 -7.54 -10.80
CA GLN A 290 7.49 -8.13 -11.44
C GLN A 290 8.73 -8.12 -10.54
N GLU A 291 8.89 -7.10 -9.69
CA GLU A 291 9.97 -7.04 -8.71
C GLU A 291 9.84 -8.12 -7.62
N ARG A 292 8.60 -8.44 -7.23
CA ARG A 292 8.29 -9.53 -6.30
C ARG A 292 8.40 -10.92 -6.95
N GLY A 293 8.17 -11.00 -8.27
CA GLY A 293 8.24 -12.23 -9.04
C GLY A 293 7.06 -13.20 -8.77
N PRO A 294 7.05 -14.39 -9.39
CA PRO A 294 5.98 -15.37 -9.19
C PRO A 294 5.92 -15.89 -7.74
N THR A 295 4.71 -16.01 -7.18
CA THR A 295 4.46 -16.52 -5.82
C THR A 295 3.24 -17.46 -5.80
N ILE A 296 2.84 -17.93 -4.62
CA ILE A 296 1.67 -18.81 -4.43
C ILE A 296 0.35 -18.13 -4.76
N VAL A 297 0.34 -16.80 -4.79
CA VAL A 297 -0.83 -15.98 -5.16
C VAL A 297 -0.56 -15.12 -6.39
N GLN A 298 0.57 -15.31 -7.10
CA GLN A 298 0.94 -14.44 -8.22
C GLN A 298 1.60 -15.20 -9.39
N SER A 299 1.12 -15.02 -10.62
CA SER A 299 1.74 -15.55 -11.85
C SER A 299 1.76 -14.55 -13.01
N PHE A 300 2.59 -14.82 -14.02
CA PHE A 300 2.85 -13.93 -15.16
C PHE A 300 2.85 -14.70 -16.47
N HIS A 301 2.23 -14.13 -17.51
CA HIS A 301 2.17 -14.67 -18.86
C HIS A 301 2.61 -13.61 -19.86
N ASP A 302 3.65 -13.92 -20.66
CA ASP A 302 4.29 -12.97 -21.58
C ASP A 302 3.34 -12.41 -22.65
N GLY A 303 2.25 -13.10 -22.97
CA GLY A 303 1.28 -12.66 -23.98
C GLY A 303 0.08 -13.58 -24.11
N PHE A 304 -0.88 -13.17 -24.94
CA PHE A 304 -2.14 -13.86 -25.16
C PHE A 304 -2.23 -14.41 -26.60
N SER A 305 -2.78 -15.62 -26.78
CA SER A 305 -3.08 -16.18 -28.10
C SER A 305 -4.32 -17.07 -28.03
N ARG A 306 -5.31 -16.83 -28.90
CA ARG A 306 -6.60 -17.57 -28.94
C ARG A 306 -6.47 -19.02 -29.44
N GLN A 307 -5.49 -19.30 -30.30
CA GLN A 307 -5.15 -20.65 -30.75
C GLN A 307 -3.71 -20.97 -30.36
N GLY A 308 -3.51 -21.75 -29.30
CA GLY A 308 -2.19 -22.16 -28.81
C GLY A 308 -2.16 -22.49 -27.31
N GLY A 309 -1.02 -22.99 -26.84
CA GLY A 309 -0.83 -23.44 -25.45
C GLY A 309 -0.84 -22.34 -24.38
N ARG A 310 -0.85 -21.05 -24.76
CA ARG A 310 -0.82 -19.91 -23.82
C ARG A 310 -2.15 -19.72 -23.09
N LEU A 311 -3.28 -19.84 -23.78
CA LEU A 311 -4.61 -19.78 -23.13
C LEU A 311 -4.77 -20.93 -22.14
N GLN A 312 -4.35 -22.13 -22.54
CA GLN A 312 -4.35 -23.31 -21.67
C GLN A 312 -3.47 -23.12 -20.43
N ALA A 313 -2.30 -22.48 -20.56
CA ALA A 313 -1.46 -22.15 -19.41
C ALA A 313 -2.14 -21.18 -18.42
N ILE A 314 -2.87 -20.17 -18.93
CA ILE A 314 -3.65 -19.23 -18.10
C ILE A 314 -4.75 -19.99 -17.36
N LEU A 315 -5.52 -20.85 -18.05
CA LEU A 315 -6.60 -21.62 -17.42
C LEU A 315 -6.09 -22.58 -16.34
N ARG A 316 -4.94 -23.23 -16.56
CA ARG A 316 -4.30 -24.07 -15.54
C ARG A 316 -3.96 -23.29 -14.27
N ASP A 317 -3.42 -22.08 -14.42
CA ASP A 317 -3.13 -21.19 -13.28
C ASP A 317 -4.41 -20.76 -12.56
N VAL A 318 -5.48 -20.43 -13.29
CA VAL A 318 -6.79 -20.09 -12.69
C VAL A 318 -7.32 -21.23 -11.83
N VAL A 319 -7.34 -22.47 -12.36
CA VAL A 319 -7.78 -23.65 -11.59
C VAL A 319 -6.89 -23.88 -10.37
N ALA A 320 -5.58 -23.71 -10.53
CA ALA A 320 -4.63 -23.86 -9.44
C ALA A 320 -4.80 -22.82 -8.32
N PHE A 321 -5.11 -21.57 -8.66
CA PHE A 321 -5.42 -20.51 -7.69
C PHE A 321 -6.73 -20.78 -6.97
N ALA A 322 -7.77 -21.18 -7.69
CA ALA A 322 -9.08 -21.51 -7.12
C ALA A 322 -8.98 -22.66 -6.10
N ASN A 323 -8.17 -23.69 -6.39
CA ASN A 323 -7.94 -24.82 -5.49
C ASN A 323 -7.01 -24.53 -4.30
N THR A 324 -6.43 -23.33 -4.20
CA THR A 324 -5.46 -22.98 -3.15
C THR A 324 -5.91 -21.76 -2.34
N ASN A 325 -5.25 -20.61 -2.50
CA ASN A 325 -5.50 -19.39 -1.71
C ASN A 325 -6.12 -18.25 -2.54
N GLY A 326 -6.55 -18.54 -3.77
CA GLY A 326 -6.79 -17.49 -4.77
C GLY A 326 -5.48 -16.85 -5.23
N GLY A 327 -5.57 -15.85 -6.09
CA GLY A 327 -4.39 -15.14 -6.58
C GLY A 327 -4.67 -14.17 -7.72
N THR A 328 -3.59 -13.58 -8.22
CA THR A 328 -3.62 -12.60 -9.29
C THR A 328 -2.65 -13.04 -10.39
N LEU A 329 -3.14 -13.12 -11.62
CA LEU A 329 -2.31 -13.38 -12.79
C LEU A 329 -2.24 -12.13 -13.67
N TYR A 330 -1.06 -11.89 -14.24
CA TYR A 330 -0.80 -10.78 -15.16
C TYR A 330 -0.56 -11.32 -16.58
N VAL A 331 -1.42 -10.96 -17.53
CA VAL A 331 -1.29 -11.34 -18.95
C VAL A 331 -0.76 -10.17 -19.77
N GLY A 332 0.31 -10.40 -20.53
CA GLY A 332 1.07 -9.37 -21.26
C GLY A 332 2.32 -8.89 -20.53
N ALA A 333 2.73 -9.56 -19.45
CA ALA A 333 3.91 -9.22 -18.66
C ALA A 333 4.71 -10.48 -18.30
N SER A 334 6.04 -10.36 -18.30
CA SER A 334 6.94 -11.48 -17.98
C SER A 334 7.29 -11.55 -16.50
N ALA A 335 7.55 -12.75 -16.01
CA ALA A 335 8.06 -13.00 -14.65
C ALA A 335 9.51 -12.52 -14.46
N LYS A 336 10.25 -12.21 -15.53
CA LYS A 336 11.66 -11.83 -15.46
C LYS A 336 11.82 -10.42 -14.91
N LYS A 337 12.58 -10.28 -13.81
CA LYS A 337 12.88 -8.98 -13.18
C LYS A 337 13.51 -8.01 -14.18
N GLY A 338 12.93 -6.80 -14.31
CA GLY A 338 13.41 -5.75 -15.20
C GLY A 338 13.13 -5.97 -16.69
N SER A 339 12.33 -6.97 -17.05
CA SER A 339 11.87 -7.15 -18.43
C SER A 339 10.87 -6.09 -18.86
N GLN A 340 10.88 -5.73 -20.14
CA GLN A 340 9.87 -4.84 -20.71
C GLN A 340 8.52 -5.56 -20.77
N VAL A 341 7.45 -4.78 -20.61
CA VAL A 341 6.08 -5.30 -20.74
C VAL A 341 5.78 -5.57 -22.21
N SER A 342 5.27 -6.77 -22.51
CA SER A 342 4.90 -7.18 -23.86
C SER A 342 3.62 -6.48 -24.31
N GLY A 343 2.65 -6.37 -23.40
CA GLY A 343 1.30 -5.86 -23.64
C GLY A 343 0.37 -6.93 -24.21
N VAL A 344 -0.92 -6.63 -24.25
CA VAL A 344 -1.96 -7.44 -24.90
C VAL A 344 -2.59 -6.65 -26.04
N ASP A 345 -2.63 -7.26 -27.22
CA ASP A 345 -3.32 -6.70 -28.38
C ASP A 345 -4.84 -6.82 -28.20
N ARG A 346 -5.58 -5.71 -28.38
CA ARG A 346 -7.05 -5.62 -28.19
C ARG A 346 -7.50 -6.13 -26.81
N PRO A 347 -7.20 -5.40 -25.72
CA PRO A 347 -7.41 -5.88 -24.35
C PRO A 347 -8.90 -6.15 -24.01
N ASP A 348 -9.83 -5.43 -24.62
CA ASP A 348 -11.28 -5.67 -24.45
C ASP A 348 -11.73 -7.01 -25.04
N GLU A 349 -11.15 -7.44 -26.16
CA GLU A 349 -11.47 -8.73 -26.75
C GLU A 349 -10.77 -9.87 -25.99
N ALA A 350 -9.52 -9.66 -25.60
CA ALA A 350 -8.76 -10.64 -24.83
C ALA A 350 -9.40 -10.92 -23.46
N SER A 351 -9.88 -9.89 -22.75
CA SER A 351 -10.59 -10.05 -21.47
C SER A 351 -11.87 -10.89 -21.62
N ARG A 352 -12.69 -10.61 -22.63
CA ARG A 352 -13.90 -11.41 -22.95
C ARG A 352 -13.55 -12.87 -23.26
N VAL A 353 -12.52 -13.10 -24.07
CA VAL A 353 -12.11 -14.48 -24.40
C VAL A 353 -11.60 -15.24 -23.19
N VAL A 354 -10.86 -14.59 -22.27
CA VAL A 354 -10.42 -15.22 -21.03
C VAL A 354 -11.61 -15.54 -20.12
N ALA A 355 -12.54 -14.59 -19.93
CA ALA A 355 -13.75 -14.81 -19.14
C ALA A 355 -14.60 -15.97 -19.69
N ASP A 356 -14.87 -15.98 -21.00
CA ASP A 356 -15.62 -17.04 -21.68
C ASP A 356 -14.92 -18.41 -21.57
N ALA A 357 -13.59 -18.43 -21.68
CA ALA A 357 -12.81 -19.65 -21.56
C ALA A 357 -12.83 -20.21 -20.14
N VAL A 358 -12.74 -19.35 -19.12
CA VAL A 358 -12.86 -19.76 -17.71
C VAL A 358 -14.25 -20.32 -17.44
N GLY A 359 -15.31 -19.63 -17.87
CA GLY A 359 -16.70 -20.08 -17.65
C GLY A 359 -17.05 -21.40 -18.34
N ARG A 360 -16.39 -21.75 -19.46
CA ARG A 360 -16.61 -23.02 -20.17
C ARG A 360 -15.75 -24.16 -19.67
N ALA A 361 -14.49 -23.90 -19.35
CA ALA A 361 -13.50 -24.93 -19.07
C ALA A 361 -13.36 -25.23 -17.58
N VAL A 362 -13.72 -24.32 -16.68
CA VAL A 362 -13.57 -24.53 -15.23
C VAL A 362 -14.89 -25.01 -14.63
N ALA A 363 -14.83 -26.15 -13.94
CA ALA A 363 -15.96 -26.73 -13.22
C ALA A 363 -15.56 -27.02 -11.76
N PRO A 364 -16.34 -26.61 -10.74
CA PRO A 364 -17.56 -25.78 -10.78
C PRO A 364 -17.35 -24.37 -11.38
N PRO A 365 -18.41 -23.67 -11.81
CA PRO A 365 -18.30 -22.30 -12.33
C PRO A 365 -17.58 -21.37 -11.35
N LEU A 366 -16.70 -20.51 -11.89
CA LEU A 366 -15.87 -19.61 -11.11
C LEU A 366 -15.91 -18.21 -11.72
N ASP A 367 -16.35 -17.23 -10.93
CA ASP A 367 -16.33 -15.83 -11.32
C ASP A 367 -14.94 -15.24 -11.07
N VAL A 368 -14.31 -14.73 -12.12
CA VAL A 368 -12.99 -14.07 -12.06
C VAL A 368 -13.13 -12.61 -12.43
N ASP A 369 -12.41 -11.75 -11.72
CA ASP A 369 -12.40 -10.31 -11.98
C ASP A 369 -11.25 -9.97 -12.93
N ILE A 370 -11.51 -9.22 -14.01
CA ILE A 370 -10.53 -8.92 -15.07
C ILE A 370 -10.42 -7.42 -15.28
N ASP A 371 -9.30 -6.85 -14.85
CA ASP A 371 -8.97 -5.44 -15.03
C ASP A 371 -7.92 -5.21 -16.12
N GLN A 372 -7.94 -4.01 -16.70
CA GLN A 372 -6.91 -3.53 -17.61
C GLN A 372 -5.99 -2.54 -16.90
N LEU A 373 -4.71 -2.87 -16.80
CA LEU A 373 -3.68 -2.01 -16.21
C LEU A 373 -2.77 -1.45 -17.30
N LYS A 374 -2.39 -0.17 -17.22
CA LYS A 374 -1.38 0.43 -18.09
C LYS A 374 0.00 0.38 -17.42
N SER A 375 0.98 -0.17 -18.12
CA SER A 375 2.39 -0.27 -17.70
C SER A 375 3.30 -0.03 -18.91
N GLN A 376 4.31 0.84 -18.76
CA GLN A 376 5.26 1.19 -19.84
C GLN A 376 4.58 1.58 -21.18
N GLY A 377 3.44 2.27 -21.12
CA GLY A 377 2.66 2.67 -22.30
C GLY A 377 1.87 1.53 -22.98
N LYS A 378 1.85 0.33 -22.39
CA LYS A 378 1.15 -0.85 -22.89
C LYS A 378 0.09 -1.34 -21.90
N THR A 379 -0.94 -2.00 -22.40
CA THR A 379 -2.02 -2.55 -21.57
C THR A 379 -1.74 -4.01 -21.20
N VAL A 380 -1.86 -4.33 -19.91
CA VAL A 380 -1.70 -5.65 -19.29
C VAL A 380 -3.04 -6.03 -18.64
N LEU A 381 -3.47 -7.28 -18.78
CA LEU A 381 -4.66 -7.76 -18.09
C LEU A 381 -4.27 -8.28 -16.71
N ARG A 382 -4.94 -7.79 -15.67
CA ARG A 382 -4.89 -8.35 -14.31
C ARG A 382 -6.14 -9.20 -14.13
N VAL A 383 -5.97 -10.51 -13.95
CA VAL A 383 -7.08 -11.40 -13.61
C VAL A 383 -6.95 -11.80 -12.15
N THR A 384 -7.92 -11.41 -11.33
CA THR A 384 -8.03 -11.77 -9.92
C THR A 384 -8.93 -12.99 -9.79
N VAL A 385 -8.35 -14.06 -9.26
CA VAL A 385 -9.02 -15.34 -9.07
C VAL A 385 -9.30 -15.51 -7.57
N PRO A 386 -10.58 -15.60 -7.16
CA PRO A 386 -10.89 -15.83 -5.76
C PRO A 386 -10.45 -17.23 -5.32
N LYS A 387 -10.32 -17.42 -4.01
CA LYS A 387 -10.24 -18.78 -3.46
C LYS A 387 -11.60 -19.44 -3.70
N GLY A 388 -11.59 -20.62 -4.30
CA GLY A 388 -12.81 -21.33 -4.64
C GLY A 388 -13.51 -21.86 -3.39
N ASP A 389 -14.84 -21.72 -3.36
CA ASP A 389 -15.68 -22.17 -2.25
C ASP A 389 -15.90 -23.68 -2.25
N ASN A 390 -15.89 -24.29 -3.45
CA ASN A 390 -16.19 -25.71 -3.66
C ASN A 390 -15.02 -26.47 -4.33
N PRO A 391 -13.82 -26.55 -3.72
CA PRO A 391 -12.75 -27.37 -4.28
C PRO A 391 -13.11 -28.86 -4.17
N PRO A 392 -12.71 -29.69 -5.15
CA PRO A 392 -11.78 -29.37 -6.23
C PRO A 392 -12.43 -28.77 -7.48
N TYR A 393 -11.87 -27.67 -7.96
CA TYR A 393 -12.07 -27.13 -9.30
C TYR A 393 -11.23 -27.92 -10.29
N ALA A 394 -11.81 -28.27 -11.43
CA ALA A 394 -11.18 -29.03 -12.50
C ALA A 394 -11.26 -28.26 -13.82
N LEU A 395 -10.19 -28.38 -14.61
CA LEU A 395 -10.16 -27.98 -16.01
C LEU A 395 -10.77 -29.08 -16.88
N ASP A 396 -11.68 -28.70 -17.78
CA ASP A 396 -12.45 -29.58 -18.66
C ASP A 396 -13.13 -30.75 -17.91
N GLY A 397 -13.44 -30.54 -16.63
CA GLY A 397 -14.07 -31.53 -15.74
C GLY A 397 -13.19 -32.69 -15.27
N VAL A 398 -11.91 -32.77 -15.70
CA VAL A 398 -11.05 -33.94 -15.42
C VAL A 398 -9.72 -33.54 -14.79
N GLU A 399 -9.13 -32.42 -15.20
CA GLU A 399 -7.77 -32.05 -14.79
C GLU A 399 -7.76 -31.10 -13.60
N VAL A 400 -7.43 -31.61 -12.40
CA VAL A 400 -7.26 -30.80 -11.20
C VAL A 400 -5.83 -30.29 -11.11
N TYR A 401 -5.66 -28.98 -10.96
CA TYR A 401 -4.36 -28.34 -10.76
C TYR A 401 -4.29 -27.69 -9.38
N ILE A 402 -3.09 -27.67 -8.81
CA ILE A 402 -2.79 -26.98 -7.56
C ILE A 402 -1.52 -26.14 -7.71
N ARG A 403 -1.47 -25.06 -6.95
CA ARG A 403 -0.30 -24.18 -6.89
C ARG A 403 0.51 -24.43 -5.62
N GLN A 404 1.80 -24.69 -5.78
CA GLN A 404 2.74 -24.85 -4.68
C GLN A 404 3.92 -23.89 -4.91
N GLU A 405 4.15 -22.99 -3.95
CA GLU A 405 5.09 -21.88 -4.11
C GLU A 405 4.82 -21.08 -5.39
N ALA A 406 5.72 -21.09 -6.37
CA ALA A 406 5.57 -20.35 -7.62
C ALA A 406 5.04 -21.20 -8.79
N GLU A 407 4.71 -22.47 -8.56
CA GLU A 407 4.47 -23.46 -9.61
C GLU A 407 3.07 -24.06 -9.61
N THR A 408 2.52 -24.18 -10.81
CA THR A 408 1.26 -24.86 -11.07
C THR A 408 1.53 -26.28 -11.57
N SER A 409 0.89 -27.26 -10.95
CA SER A 409 1.09 -28.67 -11.26
C SER A 409 -0.19 -29.50 -11.10
N ARG A 410 -0.30 -30.60 -11.85
CA ARG A 410 -1.47 -31.47 -11.84
C ARG A 410 -1.54 -32.24 -10.53
N ALA A 411 -2.64 -32.10 -9.79
CA ALA A 411 -2.84 -32.71 -8.48
C ALA A 411 -2.81 -34.24 -8.54
N MET A 412 -2.11 -34.87 -7.58
CA MET A 412 -2.12 -36.32 -7.40
C MET A 412 -3.37 -36.76 -6.63
N ARG A 413 -3.68 -38.06 -6.66
CA ARG A 413 -4.86 -38.65 -6.01
C ARG A 413 -5.04 -38.16 -4.57
N ASP A 414 -3.99 -38.25 -3.75
CA ASP A 414 -4.09 -37.88 -2.33
C ASP A 414 -4.25 -36.37 -2.12
N GLU A 415 -3.67 -35.54 -3.00
CA GLU A 415 -3.87 -34.09 -2.99
C GLU A 415 -5.33 -33.74 -3.33
N ILE A 416 -5.95 -34.45 -4.29
CA ILE A 416 -7.37 -34.31 -4.61
C ILE A 416 -8.24 -34.72 -3.41
N VAL A 417 -7.94 -35.86 -2.78
CA VAL A 417 -8.66 -36.32 -1.59
C VAL A 417 -8.57 -35.29 -0.45
N GLN A 418 -7.40 -34.67 -0.27
CA GLN A 418 -7.21 -33.63 0.74
C GLN A 418 -8.00 -32.35 0.42
N LEU A 419 -8.09 -31.94 -0.85
CA LEU A 419 -8.95 -30.82 -1.26
C LEU A 419 -10.41 -31.08 -0.92
N VAL A 420 -10.91 -32.28 -1.22
CA VAL A 420 -12.29 -32.70 -0.89
C VAL A 420 -12.52 -32.72 0.62
N ARG A 421 -11.57 -33.24 1.42
CA ARG A 421 -11.70 -33.24 2.89
C ARG A 421 -11.74 -31.82 3.46
N LYS A 422 -10.97 -30.90 2.90
CA LYS A 422 -10.94 -29.49 3.34
C LYS A 422 -12.24 -28.75 3.00
N SER A 423 -12.90 -29.04 1.88
CA SER A 423 -14.20 -28.43 1.55
C SER A 423 -15.32 -28.94 2.45
N ILE A 424 -15.31 -30.21 2.86
CA ILE A 424 -16.33 -30.79 3.75
C ILE A 424 -16.28 -30.20 5.18
N VAL A 425 -15.09 -29.88 5.69
CA VAL A 425 -14.91 -29.32 7.05
C VAL A 425 -15.18 -27.80 7.10
N GLY A 426 -15.16 -27.11 5.95
CA GLY A 426 -15.29 -25.66 5.84
C GLY A 426 -16.71 -25.13 5.60
N ALA A 427 -17.72 -25.98 5.47
CA ALA A 427 -19.11 -25.53 5.29
C ALA A 427 -19.66 -24.93 6.61
N PRO A 428 -20.07 -23.65 6.66
CA PRO A 428 -20.86 -23.16 7.77
C PRO A 428 -22.20 -23.89 7.72
N SER A 429 -22.54 -24.60 8.80
CA SER A 429 -23.85 -25.22 8.98
C SER A 429 -24.93 -24.15 8.87
N ALA A 430 -25.63 -24.12 7.75
CA ALA A 430 -26.84 -23.34 7.57
C ALA A 430 -27.86 -23.74 8.65
N GLN A 431 -28.46 -22.71 9.23
CA GLN A 431 -29.37 -22.73 10.36
C GLN A 431 -30.51 -23.77 10.19
N ALA A 432 -30.69 -24.62 11.20
CA ALA A 432 -31.97 -25.27 11.46
C ALA A 432 -32.61 -24.59 12.69
N ALA A 433 -33.73 -23.92 12.47
CA ALA A 433 -34.62 -23.45 13.53
C ALA A 433 -35.30 -24.65 14.23
N PRO A 434 -35.76 -24.50 15.49
CA PRO A 434 -36.01 -25.62 16.38
C PRO A 434 -37.38 -26.25 16.13
N ALA A 435 -37.41 -27.58 16.04
CA ALA A 435 -38.64 -28.38 16.15
C ALA A 435 -38.59 -29.24 17.41
N ALA A 436 -39.77 -29.38 18.00
CA ALA A 436 -40.05 -29.75 19.36
C ALA A 436 -39.71 -31.21 19.76
N GLN A 437 -39.65 -31.38 21.08
CA GLN A 437 -39.43 -32.59 21.86
C GLN A 437 -40.33 -33.78 21.46
N ALA A 438 -39.74 -34.99 21.45
CA ALA A 438 -40.41 -36.23 21.84
C ALA A 438 -39.39 -37.23 22.41
N ALA A 439 -39.85 -38.03 23.37
CA ALA A 439 -39.08 -38.68 24.42
C ALA A 439 -38.41 -40.03 24.07
N ALA A 440 -37.32 -40.27 24.78
CA ALA A 440 -36.70 -41.50 25.31
C ALA A 440 -37.12 -42.91 24.83
N ALA A 441 -36.11 -43.72 24.45
CA ALA A 441 -35.70 -44.96 25.15
C ALA A 441 -34.29 -45.42 24.64
N PRO A 442 -33.49 -46.14 25.46
CA PRO A 442 -32.06 -46.32 25.21
C PRO A 442 -31.78 -47.61 24.42
N ALA A 443 -30.95 -47.50 23.39
CA ALA A 443 -30.35 -48.66 22.72
C ALA A 443 -28.83 -48.48 22.69
N THR A 444 -28.16 -49.28 23.51
CA THR A 444 -26.72 -49.55 23.46
C THR A 444 -26.35 -50.09 22.09
N VAL A 445 -25.61 -49.32 21.29
CA VAL A 445 -24.87 -49.83 20.13
C VAL A 445 -23.47 -49.25 20.14
N ALA A 446 -22.52 -50.16 20.02
CA ALA A 446 -21.09 -49.97 20.11
C ALA A 446 -20.55 -48.89 19.18
N LYS A 447 -19.63 -48.10 19.74
CA LYS A 447 -18.74 -47.17 19.05
C LYS A 447 -17.91 -47.94 18.00
N PRO A 448 -18.01 -47.65 16.69
CA PRO A 448 -17.01 -48.07 15.73
C PRO A 448 -15.69 -47.33 16.02
N PRO A 449 -14.53 -47.95 15.76
CA PRO A 449 -13.25 -47.41 16.21
C PRO A 449 -13.02 -46.04 15.60
N ALA A 450 -12.58 -45.11 16.44
CA ALA A 450 -11.97 -43.88 15.99
C ALA A 450 -10.87 -44.24 14.98
N VAL A 451 -11.05 -43.79 13.74
CA VAL A 451 -9.98 -43.78 12.75
C VAL A 451 -8.85 -43.00 13.40
N ALA A 452 -7.75 -43.70 13.68
CA ALA A 452 -6.59 -43.18 14.38
C ALA A 452 -6.22 -41.83 13.78
N ALA A 453 -6.23 -40.81 14.64
CA ALA A 453 -5.43 -39.63 14.41
C ALA A 453 -4.01 -40.12 14.10
N ALA A 454 -3.44 -39.64 12.99
CA ALA A 454 -2.02 -39.81 12.71
C ALA A 454 -1.23 -39.49 13.99
N PRO A 455 -0.16 -40.26 14.30
CA PRO A 455 0.57 -40.10 15.55
C PRO A 455 0.95 -38.62 15.70
N ALA A 456 0.57 -38.05 16.83
CA ALA A 456 1.08 -36.76 17.26
C ALA A 456 2.61 -36.84 17.20
N ASP A 457 3.26 -35.84 16.60
CA ASP A 457 4.71 -35.75 16.48
C ASP A 457 5.36 -36.00 17.86
N GLU A 458 5.84 -37.22 18.12
CA GLU A 458 6.64 -37.58 19.30
C GLU A 458 8.12 -37.15 19.13
N HIS A 459 8.34 -36.12 18.31
CA HIS A 459 9.66 -35.53 18.20
C HIS A 459 9.86 -34.56 19.37
N LEU A 460 10.86 -34.82 20.22
CA LEU A 460 11.34 -33.87 21.24
C LEU A 460 11.67 -32.49 20.66
N ILE A 461 11.98 -32.42 19.36
CA ILE A 461 12.24 -31.20 18.60
C ILE A 461 11.33 -31.21 17.35
N PRO A 462 10.51 -30.18 17.08
CA PRO A 462 9.63 -30.17 15.91
C PRO A 462 10.42 -30.20 14.59
N PRO A 463 9.91 -30.87 13.53
CA PRO A 463 10.57 -30.93 12.24
C PRO A 463 10.65 -29.54 11.58
N PRO A 464 11.56 -29.31 10.62
CA PRO A 464 11.64 -28.05 9.87
C PRO A 464 10.31 -27.66 9.21
N ARG A 465 10.06 -26.36 9.02
CA ARG A 465 8.80 -25.84 8.44
C ARG A 465 8.77 -25.87 6.91
N THR A 466 9.90 -26.12 6.26
CA THR A 466 10.02 -26.25 4.80
C THR A 466 10.83 -27.50 4.45
N GLY A 467 10.68 -27.98 3.21
CA GLY A 467 11.31 -29.22 2.76
C GLY A 467 10.32 -30.37 2.68
N VAL A 468 10.83 -31.56 2.40
CA VAL A 468 10.05 -32.78 2.27
C VAL A 468 10.72 -33.97 2.94
N GLU A 469 9.90 -34.86 3.46
CA GLU A 469 10.33 -36.10 4.11
C GLU A 469 9.88 -37.29 3.27
N ILE A 470 10.75 -38.28 3.07
CA ILE A 470 10.35 -39.57 2.51
C ILE A 470 10.01 -40.47 3.70
N VAL A 471 8.72 -40.78 3.84
CA VAL A 471 8.17 -41.54 4.97
C VAL A 471 8.29 -43.04 4.75
N GLU A 472 8.10 -43.48 3.50
CA GLU A 472 8.08 -44.90 3.17
C GLU A 472 8.50 -45.13 1.73
N VAL A 473 9.16 -46.26 1.47
CA VAL A 473 9.49 -46.75 0.13
C VAL A 473 8.94 -48.16 -0.02
N THR A 474 8.07 -48.37 -1.00
CA THR A 474 7.51 -49.69 -1.32
C THR A 474 7.87 -50.07 -2.74
N GLU A 475 8.28 -51.31 -2.96
CA GLU A 475 8.60 -51.81 -4.30
C GLU A 475 7.49 -52.75 -4.78
N ARG A 476 6.93 -52.47 -5.97
CA ARG A 476 5.92 -53.31 -6.60
C ARG A 476 6.32 -53.52 -8.05
N GLU A 477 6.41 -54.78 -8.47
CA GLU A 477 6.75 -55.18 -9.85
C GLU A 477 8.01 -54.47 -10.40
N GLY A 478 9.06 -54.34 -9.58
CA GLY A 478 10.32 -53.70 -9.95
C GLY A 478 10.28 -52.16 -10.05
N THR A 479 9.15 -51.53 -9.71
CA THR A 479 9.02 -50.07 -9.63
C THR A 479 8.94 -49.63 -8.17
N LYS A 480 9.79 -48.68 -7.78
CA LYS A 480 9.77 -48.07 -6.44
C LYS A 480 8.72 -46.96 -6.36
N TYR A 481 7.87 -47.06 -5.36
CA TYR A 481 6.84 -46.10 -4.98
C TYR A 481 7.19 -45.46 -3.64
N TYR A 482 7.17 -44.14 -3.61
CA TYR A 482 7.54 -43.34 -2.44
C TYR A 482 6.29 -42.73 -1.81
N THR A 483 6.27 -42.72 -0.48
CA THR A 483 5.34 -41.90 0.31
C THR A 483 6.10 -40.66 0.77
N VAL A 484 5.69 -39.49 0.30
CA VAL A 484 6.35 -38.20 0.57
C VAL A 484 5.46 -37.33 1.43
N ARG A 485 6.02 -36.75 2.49
CA ARG A 485 5.37 -35.75 3.34
C ARG A 485 5.94 -34.36 3.05
N ASP A 486 5.09 -33.42 2.70
CA ASP A 486 5.48 -32.01 2.54
C ASP A 486 5.38 -31.28 3.89
N LEU A 487 6.50 -30.75 4.37
CA LEU A 487 6.59 -30.17 5.71
C LEU A 487 5.88 -28.81 5.80
N ARG A 488 5.59 -28.15 4.68
CA ARG A 488 4.95 -26.83 4.63
C ARG A 488 3.48 -26.88 5.00
N ASN A 489 2.81 -27.97 4.63
CA ASN A 489 1.37 -28.15 4.85
C ASN A 489 1.03 -29.48 5.57
N ARG A 490 2.06 -30.28 5.91
CA ARG A 490 1.97 -31.61 6.53
C ARG A 490 1.18 -32.64 5.70
N ASN A 491 1.03 -32.39 4.40
CA ASN A 491 0.33 -33.32 3.52
C ASN A 491 1.22 -34.54 3.23
N VAL A 492 0.63 -35.73 3.28
CA VAL A 492 1.28 -36.98 2.88
C VAL A 492 0.70 -37.43 1.54
N VAL A 493 1.55 -37.78 0.59
CA VAL A 493 1.20 -38.25 -0.75
C VAL A 493 1.88 -39.58 -1.01
N GLN A 494 1.07 -40.61 -1.26
CA GLN A 494 1.49 -41.99 -1.52
C GLN A 494 1.62 -42.26 -3.02
N ASN A 495 2.30 -43.37 -3.34
CA ASN A 495 2.47 -43.87 -4.71
C ASN A 495 3.21 -42.90 -5.66
N VAL A 496 4.12 -42.07 -5.13
CA VAL A 496 4.94 -41.16 -5.93
C VAL A 496 6.08 -41.96 -6.56
N THR A 497 6.20 -41.95 -7.88
CA THR A 497 7.37 -42.48 -8.61
C THR A 497 8.33 -41.36 -9.00
N ARG A 498 9.60 -41.68 -9.32
CA ARG A 498 10.58 -40.70 -9.86
C ARG A 498 10.03 -39.90 -11.05
N MET A 499 9.23 -40.53 -11.90
CA MET A 499 8.60 -39.87 -13.06
C MET A 499 7.49 -38.92 -12.64
N SER A 500 6.60 -39.33 -11.73
CA SER A 500 5.51 -38.49 -11.22
C SER A 500 5.97 -37.36 -10.29
N ALA A 501 7.15 -37.50 -9.68
CA ALA A 501 7.69 -36.57 -8.71
C ALA A 501 8.04 -35.21 -9.33
N ARG A 502 7.63 -34.15 -8.65
CA ARG A 502 7.91 -32.75 -9.03
C ARG A 502 9.22 -32.29 -8.41
N ARG A 503 9.96 -31.40 -9.08
CA ARG A 503 11.22 -30.74 -8.66
C ARG A 503 11.81 -31.20 -7.32
N LEU A 504 11.30 -30.71 -6.18
CA LEU A 504 11.83 -31.01 -4.85
C LEU A 504 11.64 -32.49 -4.44
N TRP A 505 10.48 -33.08 -4.74
CA TRP A 505 10.23 -34.51 -4.50
C TRP A 505 11.13 -35.36 -5.39
N ARG A 506 11.34 -34.94 -6.65
CA ARG A 506 12.26 -35.64 -7.56
C ARG A 506 13.70 -35.53 -7.08
N TYR A 507 14.08 -34.38 -6.51
CA TYR A 507 15.38 -34.22 -5.87
C TYR A 507 15.51 -35.17 -4.68
N ALA A 508 14.57 -35.15 -3.74
CA ALA A 508 14.57 -36.02 -2.57
C ALA A 508 14.64 -37.52 -2.95
N ILE A 509 13.82 -37.95 -3.91
CA ILE A 509 13.81 -39.33 -4.41
C ILE A 509 15.13 -39.66 -5.12
N THR A 510 15.68 -38.73 -5.92
CA THR A 510 16.97 -38.95 -6.59
C THR A 510 18.08 -39.09 -5.57
N GLU A 511 18.22 -38.16 -4.61
CA GLU A 511 19.25 -38.25 -3.57
C GLU A 511 19.09 -39.51 -2.72
N ASN A 512 17.86 -39.89 -2.37
CA ASN A 512 17.60 -41.13 -1.63
C ASN A 512 17.99 -42.39 -2.41
N GLU A 513 17.88 -42.39 -3.75
CA GLU A 513 18.30 -43.51 -4.59
C GLU A 513 19.80 -43.51 -4.90
N SER A 514 20.40 -42.34 -5.16
CA SER A 514 21.78 -42.23 -5.65
C SER A 514 22.81 -42.04 -4.55
N ALA A 515 22.41 -41.49 -3.41
CA ALA A 515 23.29 -41.14 -2.30
C ALA A 515 22.55 -41.33 -0.96
N PRO A 516 22.23 -42.59 -0.58
CA PRO A 516 21.60 -42.86 0.71
C PRO A 516 22.48 -42.28 1.83
N VAL A 517 21.84 -41.57 2.76
CA VAL A 517 22.53 -40.84 3.83
C VAL A 517 23.29 -41.83 4.72
N GLN A 518 24.60 -41.65 4.81
CA GLN A 518 25.46 -42.44 5.69
C GLN A 518 25.58 -41.68 7.02
N GLU A 519 25.14 -42.28 8.12
CA GLU A 519 25.03 -41.60 9.43
C GLU A 519 26.36 -41.05 9.97
N ASP A 520 27.48 -41.66 9.58
CA ASP A 520 28.85 -41.26 9.90
C ASP A 520 29.28 -39.94 9.25
N LYS A 521 28.59 -39.52 8.18
CA LYS A 521 28.88 -38.28 7.45
C LYS A 521 27.97 -37.12 7.86
N VAL A 522 27.02 -37.35 8.76
CA VAL A 522 26.09 -36.33 9.25
C VAL A 522 26.70 -35.57 10.41
N THR A 523 26.64 -34.24 10.37
CA THR A 523 27.08 -33.40 11.48
C THR A 523 25.98 -33.31 12.53
N TRP A 524 26.04 -34.15 13.56
CA TRP A 524 25.04 -34.24 14.62
C TRP A 524 25.23 -33.19 15.73
N ARG A 525 24.11 -32.66 16.26
CA ARG A 525 24.02 -31.92 17.53
C ARG A 525 22.78 -32.39 18.29
N GLY A 526 22.98 -33.22 19.31
CA GLY A 526 21.88 -33.88 20.01
C GLY A 526 21.16 -34.88 19.10
N SER A 527 19.83 -34.79 19.01
CA SER A 527 18.98 -35.67 18.18
C SER A 527 18.76 -35.17 16.75
N ILE A 528 19.36 -34.04 16.35
CA ILE A 528 19.23 -33.45 15.02
C ILE A 528 20.60 -33.28 14.36
N GLY A 529 20.66 -33.31 13.03
CA GLY A 529 21.91 -33.28 12.29
C GLY A 529 21.79 -32.63 10.91
N LEU A 530 22.91 -32.07 10.43
CA LEU A 530 23.03 -31.54 9.07
C LEU A 530 23.71 -32.58 8.17
N VAL A 531 23.03 -32.98 7.10
CA VAL A 531 23.55 -33.92 6.09
C VAL A 531 24.37 -33.16 5.06
N LYS A 532 23.81 -32.08 4.51
CA LYS A 532 24.44 -31.31 3.43
C LYS A 532 23.87 -29.90 3.35
N ALA A 533 24.70 -28.93 2.99
CA ALA A 533 24.28 -27.58 2.63
C ALA A 533 24.73 -27.26 1.21
N TYR A 534 23.85 -26.69 0.39
CA TYR A 534 24.15 -26.34 -1.00
C TYR A 534 23.42 -25.06 -1.43
N ARG A 535 23.92 -24.42 -2.50
CA ARG A 535 23.34 -23.18 -3.04
C ARG A 535 22.80 -23.43 -4.45
N ARG A 536 21.54 -23.07 -4.71
CA ARG A 536 20.90 -23.20 -6.02
C ARG A 536 20.06 -21.96 -6.32
N ALA A 537 20.23 -21.38 -7.52
CA ALA A 537 19.53 -20.16 -7.94
C ALA A 537 19.61 -18.98 -6.93
N GLY A 538 20.78 -18.81 -6.30
CA GLY A 538 21.04 -17.74 -5.32
C GLY A 538 20.48 -17.97 -3.91
N ARG A 539 19.77 -19.08 -3.67
CA ARG A 539 19.22 -19.46 -2.35
C ARG A 539 20.00 -20.64 -1.74
N LYS A 540 20.12 -20.67 -0.41
CA LYS A 540 20.71 -21.77 0.35
C LYS A 540 19.65 -22.82 0.67
N PHE A 541 20.02 -24.09 0.55
CA PHE A 541 19.20 -25.25 0.87
C PHE A 541 20.00 -26.21 1.74
N TYR A 542 19.30 -26.92 2.61
CA TYR A 542 19.87 -27.83 3.61
C TYR A 542 19.13 -29.15 3.57
N ASP A 543 19.90 -30.24 3.54
CA ASP A 543 19.39 -31.58 3.82
C ASP A 543 19.73 -31.91 5.27
N MET A 544 18.74 -32.33 6.04
CA MET A 544 18.80 -32.48 7.49
C MET A 544 18.32 -33.87 7.91
N ALA A 545 18.78 -34.32 9.07
CA ALA A 545 18.40 -35.60 9.65
C ALA A 545 17.98 -35.43 11.11
N GLN A 546 17.04 -36.25 11.57
CA GLN A 546 16.60 -36.29 12.96
C GLN A 546 16.44 -37.73 13.43
N ARG A 547 16.92 -38.02 14.64
CA ARG A 547 16.71 -39.28 15.34
C ARG A 547 15.40 -39.20 16.12
N GLY A 548 14.44 -40.05 15.76
CA GLY A 548 13.22 -40.27 16.52
C GLY A 548 13.49 -40.95 17.85
N SER A 549 12.55 -40.80 18.79
CA SER A 549 12.55 -41.50 20.09
C SER A 549 12.40 -43.02 19.96
N ASP A 550 11.86 -43.47 18.84
CA ASP A 550 11.62 -44.85 18.41
C ASP A 550 12.81 -45.49 17.67
N GLY A 551 13.90 -44.73 17.45
CA GLY A 551 15.07 -45.17 16.70
C GLY A 551 14.94 -45.02 15.18
N HIS A 552 13.84 -44.44 14.67
CA HIS A 552 13.71 -44.14 13.25
C HIS A 552 14.49 -42.88 12.86
N LEU A 553 15.16 -42.94 11.71
CA LEU A 553 15.90 -41.81 11.14
C LEU A 553 15.01 -41.05 10.15
N HIS A 554 14.64 -39.82 10.52
CA HIS A 554 13.86 -38.92 9.68
C HIS A 554 14.80 -38.07 8.82
N LEU A 555 14.60 -38.09 7.50
CA LEU A 555 15.40 -37.34 6.54
C LEU A 555 14.55 -36.24 5.89
N TYR A 556 15.02 -35.00 6.02
CA TYR A 556 14.38 -33.80 5.48
C TYR A 556 15.22 -33.23 4.35
N TYR A 557 14.66 -33.20 3.15
CA TYR A 557 15.36 -32.76 1.93
C TYR A 557 14.93 -31.35 1.51
N GLY A 558 15.91 -30.54 1.11
CA GLY A 558 15.73 -29.21 0.53
C GLY A 558 15.06 -28.19 1.46
N VAL A 559 15.41 -28.22 2.74
CA VAL A 559 14.99 -27.23 3.76
C VAL A 559 15.60 -25.86 3.41
N THR A 560 14.81 -24.80 3.46
CA THR A 560 15.26 -23.42 3.22
C THR A 560 15.53 -22.67 4.53
N ASP A 561 16.26 -21.56 4.48
CA ASP A 561 16.49 -20.69 5.66
C ASP A 561 15.18 -20.31 6.39
N ASP A 562 14.10 -20.05 5.64
CA ASP A 562 12.77 -19.71 6.19
C ASP A 562 12.12 -20.88 6.97
N GLY A 563 12.51 -22.12 6.69
CA GLY A 563 12.02 -23.31 7.38
C GLY A 563 12.73 -23.62 8.70
N ILE A 564 13.86 -22.96 8.94
CA ILE A 564 14.77 -23.27 10.05
C ILE A 564 14.37 -22.47 11.28
N HIS A 565 14.05 -23.18 12.36
CA HIS A 565 13.55 -22.60 13.60
C HIS A 565 13.94 -23.45 14.81
N GLY A 566 13.83 -22.89 16.02
CA GLY A 566 14.22 -23.58 17.24
C GLY A 566 15.68 -24.05 17.19
N ASP A 567 15.91 -25.29 17.62
CA ASP A 567 17.24 -25.91 17.70
C ASP A 567 17.90 -26.12 16.33
N TRP A 568 17.13 -26.12 15.24
CA TRP A 568 17.68 -26.19 13.88
C TRP A 568 18.53 -24.97 13.50
N LYS A 569 18.35 -23.81 14.16
CA LYS A 569 19.14 -22.59 13.90
C LYS A 569 20.63 -22.78 14.16
N GLN A 570 20.99 -23.76 15.00
CA GLN A 570 22.36 -24.08 15.35
C GLN A 570 23.22 -24.52 14.14
N PHE A 571 22.60 -24.94 13.04
CA PHE A 571 23.27 -25.37 11.81
C PHE A 571 23.42 -24.25 10.76
N VAL A 572 22.77 -23.09 10.95
CA VAL A 572 22.80 -21.94 10.03
C VAL A 572 23.63 -20.79 10.59
N ALA A 573 23.75 -20.72 11.92
CA ALA A 573 24.54 -19.70 12.62
C ALA A 573 26.05 -20.01 12.58
N GLN A 574 26.66 -19.82 11.41
CA GLN A 574 28.07 -19.42 11.31
C GLN A 574 28.19 -18.31 10.27
N PRO A 575 28.36 -17.04 10.69
CA PRO A 575 28.96 -16.04 9.83
C PRO A 575 30.46 -16.39 9.69
N GLN A 576 30.91 -16.62 8.46
CA GLN A 576 32.26 -16.21 8.08
C GLN A 576 32.19 -14.79 7.57
#